data_AF-A0AA39K1Y3-F1
#
_entry.id   AF-A0AA39K1Y3-F1
#
_cell.length_a   1.000
_cell.length_b   1.000
_cell.length_c   1.000
_cell.angle_alpha   90.00
_cell.angle_beta   90.00
_cell.angle_gamma   90.00
#
_symmetry.space_group_name_H-M   'P 1'
#
loop_
_entity.id
_entity.type
_entity.pdbx_description
1 polymer ?
#
loop_
_entity_poly.entity_id
_entity_poly.type
_entity_poly.pdbx_seq_one_letter_code
_entity_poly.pdbx_strand_id
1 'polypeptide(L)'
;MSNTDTPSAVFFEGEPKGEIHSMTLSACISALVAARETDRINVIRLEHIKYTNNWLHEAILVELQEVDPDIAMPRKSYALIDRDADRPPPKKTCFSSSPSFCSNARDGVKLSRDKEIFTTYSDQYEIRRYIDFATHPLPFVKLLVAASIVTETKPQYNLITAQCYWYAESVWDLVVLHLREVWSDGWEKTADGSLGVPALVREMFAKFEGAWTKLEAEIKKRRQDQRHKEHRVAYTEGVLKGREEAAQEKADLKRKNAALEAQLKLLEAQQGK
;
A
#
# COMPACT_ATOMS: atom_id res chain seq x y z
N MET A 1 -27.75 4.31 7.22
CA MET A 1 -26.76 5.39 7.19
C MET A 1 -25.51 4.83 6.54
N SER A 2 -25.27 5.25 5.30
CA SER A 2 -24.15 4.82 4.48
C SER A 2 -22.91 5.57 4.92
N ASN A 3 -21.98 4.89 5.60
CA ASN A 3 -20.61 5.39 5.75
C ASN A 3 -19.91 5.24 4.40
N THR A 4 -20.18 6.18 3.50
CA THR A 4 -19.30 6.50 2.37
C THR A 4 -18.36 7.60 2.87
N ASP A 5 -17.47 7.25 3.78
CA ASP A 5 -16.34 8.09 4.14
C ASP A 5 -15.27 7.87 3.06
N THR A 6 -15.18 8.89 2.20
CA THR A 6 -13.97 9.53 1.65
C THR A 6 -12.98 8.71 0.79
N PRO A 7 -12.40 9.36 -0.25
CA PRO A 7 -11.82 8.69 -1.42
C PRO A 7 -10.40 8.20 -1.16
N SER A 8 -10.16 6.92 -1.47
CA SER A 8 -8.94 6.32 -2.05
C SER A 8 -7.64 7.14 -1.98
N ALA A 9 -7.21 7.55 -0.79
CA ALA A 9 -5.94 8.23 -0.60
C ALA A 9 -5.34 7.83 0.75
N VAL A 10 -4.90 6.57 0.86
CA VAL A 10 -4.28 5.96 2.06
C VAL A 10 -3.29 6.87 2.77
N PHE A 11 -2.61 7.70 1.99
CA PHE A 11 -1.52 8.55 2.45
C PHE A 11 -1.80 10.04 2.38
N PHE A 12 -2.85 10.48 1.68
CA PHE A 12 -3.04 11.89 1.33
C PHE A 12 -4.52 12.28 1.37
N GLU A 13 -5.17 12.13 2.52
CA GLU A 13 -6.51 12.67 2.72
C GLU A 13 -6.43 14.19 2.95
N GLY A 14 -6.96 14.97 2.00
CA GLY A 14 -7.28 16.39 2.23
C GLY A 14 -6.11 17.39 2.24
N GLU A 15 -4.88 16.97 1.96
CA GLU A 15 -3.71 17.85 2.12
C GLU A 15 -3.24 18.59 0.84
N PRO A 16 -2.70 19.81 0.98
CA PRO A 16 -2.14 20.58 -0.12
C PRO A 16 -0.84 19.94 -0.65
N LYS A 17 -0.51 20.23 -1.91
CA LYS A 17 0.78 19.86 -2.52
C LYS A 17 1.94 20.35 -1.64
N GLY A 18 2.85 19.46 -1.25
CA GLY A 18 4.16 19.84 -0.68
C GLY A 18 4.46 19.39 0.75
N GLU A 19 3.58 18.65 1.43
CA GLU A 19 3.88 18.07 2.74
C GLU A 19 4.55 16.70 2.65
N ILE A 20 5.45 16.40 3.59
CA ILE A 20 6.12 15.10 3.72
C ILE A 20 5.48 14.31 4.86
N HIS A 21 4.84 13.19 4.55
CA HIS A 21 4.37 12.23 5.55
C HIS A 21 5.46 11.22 5.86
N SER A 22 5.98 11.25 7.08
CA SER A 22 6.97 10.28 7.55
C SER A 22 6.29 9.21 8.39
N MET A 23 6.56 7.94 8.07
CA MET A 23 6.10 6.79 8.85
C MET A 23 7.14 5.67 8.85
N THR A 24 7.04 4.74 9.80
CA THR A 24 7.90 3.54 9.79
C THR A 24 7.50 2.60 8.66
N LEU A 25 8.43 1.77 8.18
CA LEU A 25 8.14 0.71 7.19
C LEU A 25 6.92 -0.14 7.61
N SER A 26 6.92 -0.62 8.86
CA SER A 26 5.86 -1.47 9.40
C SER A 26 4.49 -0.76 9.43
N ALA A 27 4.46 0.53 9.75
CA ALA A 27 3.23 1.33 9.75
C ALA A 27 2.71 1.53 8.32
N CYS A 28 3.60 1.79 7.36
CA CYS A 28 3.25 1.93 5.95
C CYS A 28 2.64 0.64 5.37
N ILE A 29 3.28 -0.51 5.62
CA ILE A 29 2.74 -1.83 5.22
C ILE A 29 1.37 -2.05 5.86
N SER A 30 1.24 -1.78 7.15
CA SER A 30 -0.03 -1.96 7.87
C SER A 30 -1.13 -1.07 7.32
N ALA A 31 -0.83 0.19 6.99
CA ALA A 31 -1.77 1.14 6.41
C ALA A 31 -2.28 0.67 5.04
N LEU A 32 -1.38 0.27 4.13
CA LEU A 32 -1.72 -0.26 2.81
C LEU A 32 -2.61 -1.51 2.90
N VAL A 33 -2.26 -2.43 3.81
CA VAL A 33 -3.01 -3.67 4.00
C VAL A 33 -4.38 -3.39 4.62
N ALA A 34 -4.46 -2.47 5.59
CA ALA A 34 -5.72 -2.08 6.22
C ALA A 34 -6.66 -1.37 5.24
N ALA A 35 -6.12 -0.45 4.44
CA ALA A 35 -6.86 0.28 3.40
C ALA A 35 -7.20 -0.59 2.18
N ARG A 36 -6.58 -1.78 2.04
CA ARG A 36 -6.73 -2.72 0.92
C ARG A 36 -6.16 -2.20 -0.40
N GLU A 37 -5.08 -1.45 -0.31
CA GLU A 37 -4.51 -0.65 -1.41
C GLU A 37 -3.24 -1.30 -1.97
N THR A 38 -3.08 -2.58 -1.65
CA THR A 38 -1.90 -3.38 -1.97
C THR A 38 -1.66 -3.56 -3.46
N ASP A 39 -2.71 -3.65 -4.27
CA ASP A 39 -2.68 -3.79 -5.74
C ASP A 39 -3.04 -2.50 -6.48
N ARG A 40 -3.44 -1.46 -5.75
CA ARG A 40 -3.84 -0.15 -6.28
C ARG A 40 -2.69 0.84 -6.34
N ILE A 41 -1.69 0.68 -5.46
CA ILE A 41 -0.50 1.52 -5.44
C ILE A 41 0.67 0.73 -6.03
N ASN A 42 1.03 1.08 -7.26
CA ASN A 42 2.05 0.42 -8.04
C ASN A 42 3.29 1.29 -8.20
N VAL A 43 4.47 0.66 -8.18
CA VAL A 43 5.72 1.32 -8.53
C VAL A 43 5.77 1.48 -10.04
N ILE A 44 5.96 2.73 -10.50
CA ILE A 44 6.22 3.05 -11.91
C ILE A 44 7.71 3.09 -12.17
N ARG A 45 8.47 3.67 -11.23
CA ARG A 45 9.90 3.88 -11.37
C ARG A 45 10.57 3.74 -10.02
N LEU A 46 11.68 3.03 -10.00
CA LEU A 46 12.53 2.83 -8.84
C LEU A 46 13.90 3.44 -9.14
N GLU A 47 14.36 4.34 -8.29
CA GLU A 47 15.64 5.03 -8.42
C GLU A 47 16.49 4.74 -7.19
N HIS A 48 17.71 4.22 -7.42
CA HIS A 48 18.74 4.21 -6.40
C HIS A 48 19.47 5.55 -6.48
N ILE A 49 19.31 6.37 -5.45
CA ILE A 49 19.84 7.73 -5.41
C ILE A 49 20.97 7.85 -4.41
N LYS A 50 21.90 8.77 -4.69
CA LYS A 50 22.96 9.17 -3.77
C LYS A 50 22.99 10.67 -3.61
N TYR A 51 22.90 11.15 -2.38
CA TYR A 51 22.98 12.57 -2.06
C TYR A 51 24.43 13.06 -2.23
N THR A 52 24.57 14.24 -2.84
CA THR A 52 25.88 14.80 -3.21
C THR A 52 26.58 15.54 -2.07
N ASN A 53 25.85 15.93 -1.02
CA ASN A 53 26.40 16.72 0.09
C ASN A 53 26.68 15.91 1.35
N ASN A 54 27.72 16.37 2.08
CA ASN A 54 28.26 16.07 3.44
C ASN A 54 28.24 14.63 4.01
N TRP A 55 27.24 13.82 3.69
CA TRP A 55 26.98 12.51 4.27
C TRP A 55 26.95 11.38 3.25
N LEU A 56 26.95 11.69 1.95
CA LEU A 56 26.89 10.70 0.86
C LEU A 56 25.82 9.63 1.12
N HIS A 57 24.66 10.06 1.61
CA HIS A 57 23.57 9.16 1.97
C HIS A 57 22.99 8.53 0.70
N GLU A 58 22.60 7.27 0.77
CA GLU A 58 21.95 6.57 -0.33
C GLU A 58 20.58 6.07 0.10
N ALA A 59 19.63 6.16 -0.82
CA ALA A 59 18.23 5.85 -0.57
C ALA A 59 17.56 5.30 -1.83
N ILE A 60 16.35 4.80 -1.66
CA ILE A 60 15.49 4.33 -2.73
C ILE A 60 14.35 5.34 -2.92
N LEU A 61 14.35 6.03 -4.06
CA LEU A 61 13.27 6.92 -4.46
C LEU A 61 12.32 6.18 -5.40
N VAL A 62 11.03 6.26 -5.11
CA VAL A 62 10.00 5.48 -5.77
C VAL A 62 8.96 6.43 -6.35
N GLU A 63 8.71 6.34 -7.64
CA GLU A 63 7.54 6.93 -8.27
C GLU A 63 6.38 5.94 -8.22
N LEU A 64 5.26 6.38 -7.66
CA LEU A 64 4.08 5.58 -7.41
C LEU A 64 2.92 6.03 -8.29
N GLN A 65 2.17 5.07 -8.81
CA GLN A 65 0.86 5.26 -9.43
C GLN A 65 -0.21 4.71 -8.51
N GLU A 66 -1.12 5.57 -8.11
CA GLU A 66 -2.35 5.20 -7.45
C GLU A 66 -3.44 5.00 -8.51
N VAL A 67 -3.92 3.77 -8.62
CA VAL A 67 -4.98 3.33 -9.53
C VAL A 67 -6.28 3.24 -8.74
N ASP A 68 -7.05 4.32 -8.78
CA ASP A 68 -8.41 4.36 -8.23
C ASP A 68 -9.39 4.00 -9.36
N PRO A 69 -10.22 2.94 -9.20
CA PRO A 69 -11.21 2.56 -10.21
C PRO A 69 -12.27 3.64 -10.48
N ASP A 70 -12.50 4.56 -9.53
CA ASP A 70 -13.53 5.60 -9.62
C ASP A 70 -12.99 6.92 -10.20
N ILE A 71 -11.67 7.01 -10.47
CA ILE A 71 -11.03 8.23 -10.98
C ILE A 71 -10.45 7.98 -12.38
N ALA A 72 -10.84 8.83 -13.34
CA ALA A 72 -10.43 8.72 -14.74
C ALA A 72 -8.93 8.89 -15.00
N MET A 73 -8.18 9.55 -14.09
CA MET A 73 -6.73 9.71 -14.22
C MET A 73 -5.98 9.14 -13.00
N PRO A 74 -5.01 8.24 -13.21
CA PRO A 74 -4.13 7.77 -12.16
C PRO A 74 -3.38 8.91 -11.50
N ARG A 75 -3.27 8.88 -10.17
CA ARG A 75 -2.57 9.92 -9.42
C ARG A 75 -1.13 9.51 -9.17
N LYS A 76 -0.19 10.42 -9.44
CA LYS A 76 1.22 10.22 -9.10
C LYS A 76 1.48 10.59 -7.65
N SER A 77 2.38 9.85 -7.03
CA SER A 77 2.98 10.18 -5.73
C SER A 77 4.40 9.63 -5.69
N TYR A 78 5.15 10.01 -4.67
CA TYR A 78 6.54 9.65 -4.53
C TYR A 78 6.80 9.17 -3.10
N ALA A 79 7.62 8.13 -2.97
CA ALA A 79 8.09 7.62 -1.70
C ALA A 79 9.61 7.62 -1.66
N LEU A 80 10.19 8.14 -0.59
CA LEU A 80 11.59 7.94 -0.26
C LEU A 80 11.67 6.87 0.83
N ILE A 81 12.37 5.77 0.52
CA ILE A 81 12.70 4.71 1.47
C ILE A 81 14.17 4.86 1.83
N ASP A 82 14.43 5.21 3.08
CA ASP A 82 15.77 5.44 3.59
C ASP A 82 15.99 4.77 4.95
N ARG A 83 17.27 4.61 5.29
CA ARG A 83 17.73 4.11 6.59
C ARG A 83 18.75 5.09 7.16
N ASP A 84 18.40 5.74 8.26
CA ASP A 84 19.26 6.73 8.92
C ASP A 84 19.35 6.51 10.44
N ALA A 85 20.33 7.14 11.06
CA ALA A 85 20.48 7.20 12.51
C ALA A 85 19.56 8.27 13.12
N ASP A 86 19.10 8.07 14.36
CA ASP A 86 18.59 9.14 15.22
C ASP A 86 19.67 10.23 15.40
N ARG A 87 19.77 11.22 14.50
CA ARG A 87 20.52 12.45 14.80
C ARG A 87 19.57 13.62 15.01
N PRO A 88 19.62 14.30 16.17
CA PRO A 88 19.16 15.66 16.21
C PRO A 88 20.02 16.50 15.25
N PRO A 89 19.47 17.59 14.66
CA PRO A 89 20.26 18.50 13.85
C PRO A 89 21.52 18.92 14.62
N PRO A 90 22.69 19.04 13.96
CA PRO A 90 23.94 19.30 14.65
C PRO A 90 23.86 20.63 15.41
N LYS A 91 23.66 20.57 16.72
CA LYS A 91 23.90 21.71 17.59
C LYS A 91 25.40 21.89 17.66
N LYS A 92 25.87 23.06 17.20
CA LYS A 92 27.24 23.52 17.35
C LYS A 92 27.57 23.64 18.85
N THR A 93 28.01 22.57 19.47
CA THR A 93 28.65 22.62 20.79
C THR A 93 29.85 21.71 20.80
N CYS A 94 31.04 22.32 20.76
CA CYS A 94 32.29 21.67 21.10
C CYS A 94 32.23 21.16 22.53
N PHE A 95 32.84 19.99 22.73
CA PHE A 95 33.17 19.30 23.98
C PHE A 95 32.23 18.20 24.49
N SER A 96 32.86 17.01 24.51
CA SER A 96 32.77 15.92 25.49
C SER A 96 31.80 14.75 25.22
N SER A 97 32.30 13.57 25.61
CA SER A 97 31.77 12.20 25.52
C SER A 97 31.71 11.57 24.12
N SER A 98 32.48 10.49 23.96
CA SER A 98 32.38 9.56 22.83
C SER A 98 30.91 9.17 22.62
N PRO A 99 30.30 9.46 21.46
CA PRO A 99 28.93 9.03 21.20
C PRO A 99 28.90 7.52 21.19
N SER A 100 27.91 6.89 21.82
CA SER A 100 27.65 5.47 21.62
C SER A 100 27.46 5.23 20.11
N PHE A 101 28.33 4.43 19.50
CA PHE A 101 28.33 4.19 18.04
C PHE A 101 27.14 3.33 17.56
N CYS A 102 26.20 3.00 18.44
CA CYS A 102 24.98 2.28 18.13
C CYS A 102 23.78 3.16 18.53
N SER A 103 23.09 3.73 17.54
CA SER A 103 21.75 4.29 17.70
C SER A 103 20.73 3.31 17.10
N ASN A 104 19.47 3.46 17.49
CA ASN A 104 18.40 2.80 16.77
C ASN A 104 18.41 3.31 15.32
N ALA A 105 18.32 2.41 14.35
CA ALA A 105 18.09 2.77 12.97
C ALA A 105 16.63 3.22 12.83
N ARG A 106 16.40 4.31 12.09
CA ARG A 106 15.07 4.64 11.58
C ARG A 106 14.99 4.19 10.14
N ASP A 107 14.15 3.19 9.93
CA ASP A 107 13.71 2.80 8.60
C ASP A 107 12.39 3.52 8.32
N GLY A 108 12.48 4.51 7.43
CA GLY A 108 11.41 5.44 7.15
C GLY A 108 10.86 5.26 5.75
N VAL A 109 9.56 5.50 5.62
CA VAL A 109 8.94 5.86 4.36
C VAL A 109 8.52 7.32 4.49
N LYS A 110 9.07 8.17 3.63
CA LYS A 110 8.62 9.56 3.48
C LYS A 110 7.79 9.64 2.20
N LEU A 111 6.57 10.13 2.29
CA LEU A 111 5.62 10.18 1.18
C LEU A 111 5.32 11.63 0.82
N SER A 112 5.21 11.92 -0.47
CA SER A 112 4.83 13.24 -0.99
C SER A 112 4.17 13.14 -2.36
N ARG A 113 3.35 14.13 -2.70
CA ARG A 113 2.85 14.34 -4.08
C ARG A 113 3.84 15.06 -4.99
N ASP A 114 4.88 15.65 -4.41
CA ASP A 114 5.92 16.40 -5.09
C ASP A 114 7.27 15.70 -4.93
N LYS A 115 7.91 15.35 -6.06
CA LYS A 115 9.24 14.73 -6.08
C LYS A 115 10.31 15.69 -5.60
N GLU A 116 10.14 16.98 -5.85
CA GLU A 116 11.12 18.02 -5.54
C GLU A 116 11.26 18.24 -4.03
N ILE A 117 10.26 17.87 -3.22
CA ILE A 117 10.34 18.04 -1.77
C ILE A 117 11.44 17.17 -1.13
N PHE A 118 11.83 16.07 -1.79
CA PHE A 118 12.93 15.21 -1.35
C PHE A 118 14.31 15.78 -1.72
N THR A 119 14.33 16.90 -2.44
CA THR A 119 15.52 17.69 -2.78
C THR A 119 15.42 19.06 -2.12
N THR A 120 16.28 19.37 -1.15
CA THR A 120 16.44 20.77 -0.75
C THR A 120 17.42 21.45 -1.72
N TYR A 121 17.41 22.78 -1.84
CA TYR A 121 18.42 23.53 -2.62
C TYR A 121 19.87 23.17 -2.23
N SER A 122 20.08 22.66 -1.03
CA SER A 122 21.35 22.15 -0.52
C SER A 122 21.57 20.65 -0.70
N ASP A 123 20.53 19.82 -0.88
CA ASP A 123 20.67 18.37 -0.98
C ASP A 123 20.26 17.90 -2.37
N GLN A 124 21.15 18.11 -3.33
CA GLN A 124 21.03 17.46 -4.63
C GLN A 124 21.35 15.96 -4.49
N TYR A 125 20.75 15.13 -5.34
CA TYR A 125 21.13 13.74 -5.49
C TYR A 125 21.48 13.43 -6.94
N GLU A 126 22.32 12.41 -7.11
CA GLU A 126 22.54 11.76 -8.40
C GLU A 126 21.76 10.44 -8.43
N ILE A 127 21.14 10.16 -9.59
CA ILE A 127 20.52 8.86 -9.85
C ILE A 127 21.66 7.91 -10.22
N ARG A 128 21.93 6.92 -9.37
CA ARG A 128 22.96 5.90 -9.62
C ARG A 128 22.46 4.88 -10.63
N ARG A 129 21.22 4.40 -10.44
CA ARG A 129 20.56 3.40 -11.28
C ARG A 129 19.04 3.61 -11.22
N TYR A 130 18.31 3.21 -12.25
CA TYR A 130 16.84 3.22 -12.24
C TYR A 130 16.24 2.03 -12.99
N ILE A 131 15.03 1.64 -12.59
CA ILE A 131 14.20 0.63 -13.25
C ILE A 131 12.83 1.27 -13.50
N ASP A 132 12.35 1.18 -14.74
CA ASP A 132 10.98 1.56 -15.11
C ASP A 132 10.10 0.30 -15.20
N PHE A 133 8.97 0.31 -14.50
CA PHE A 133 8.03 -0.81 -14.38
C PHE A 133 6.85 -0.69 -15.36
N ALA A 134 7.11 -0.22 -16.58
CA ALA A 134 6.07 0.11 -17.56
C ALA A 134 5.22 -1.09 -18.00
N THR A 135 5.80 -2.29 -18.05
CA THR A 135 5.13 -3.51 -18.56
C THR A 135 4.65 -4.45 -17.47
N HIS A 136 5.23 -4.37 -16.28
CA HIS A 136 4.93 -5.24 -15.15
C HIS A 136 5.00 -4.42 -13.87
N PRO A 137 3.89 -3.79 -13.44
CA PRO A 137 3.87 -2.98 -12.24
C PRO A 137 4.24 -3.83 -11.01
N LEU A 138 5.14 -3.31 -10.18
CA LEU A 138 5.46 -3.91 -8.88
C LEU A 138 4.54 -3.31 -7.82
N PRO A 139 3.74 -4.10 -7.10
CA PRO A 139 2.95 -3.61 -5.96
C PRO A 139 3.86 -2.92 -4.94
N PHE A 140 3.52 -1.69 -4.51
CA PHE A 140 4.36 -0.92 -3.60
C PHE A 140 4.61 -1.64 -2.28
N VAL A 141 3.58 -2.32 -1.75
CA VAL A 141 3.69 -3.15 -0.54
C VAL A 141 4.75 -4.26 -0.67
N LYS A 142 4.96 -4.80 -1.88
CA LYS A 142 5.99 -5.83 -2.11
C LYS A 142 7.40 -5.25 -1.97
N LEU A 143 7.63 -4.03 -2.48
CA LEU A 143 8.88 -3.30 -2.26
C LEU A 143 9.11 -3.00 -0.78
N LEU A 144 8.06 -2.61 -0.05
CA LEU A 144 8.16 -2.35 1.40
C LEU A 144 8.47 -3.62 2.20
N VAL A 145 7.94 -4.78 1.80
CA VAL A 145 8.30 -6.07 2.41
C VAL A 145 9.78 -6.38 2.17
N ALA A 146 10.31 -6.15 0.95
CA ALA A 146 11.74 -6.33 0.67
C ALA A 146 12.59 -5.41 1.57
N ALA A 147 12.24 -4.13 1.67
CA ALA A 147 12.86 -3.17 2.58
C ALA A 147 12.83 -3.59 4.05
N SER A 148 11.72 -4.19 4.51
CA SER A 148 11.59 -4.74 5.86
C SER A 148 12.55 -5.89 6.12
N ILE A 149 12.74 -6.80 5.15
CA ILE A 149 13.67 -7.93 5.29
C ILE A 149 15.12 -7.45 5.37
N VAL A 150 15.52 -6.46 4.57
CA VAL A 150 16.86 -5.86 4.67
C VAL A 150 17.06 -5.23 6.05
N THR A 151 16.03 -4.53 6.53
CA THR A 151 16.01 -3.91 7.86
C THR A 151 16.24 -4.92 8.98
N GLU A 152 15.47 -6.00 8.97
CA GLU A 152 15.53 -7.05 10.00
C GLU A 152 16.87 -7.79 10.00
N THR A 153 17.58 -7.82 8.85
CA THR A 153 18.88 -8.49 8.75
C THR A 153 20.00 -7.73 9.46
N LYS A 154 19.89 -6.39 9.60
CA LYS A 154 20.87 -5.58 10.35
C LYS A 154 20.17 -4.48 11.17
N PRO A 155 19.48 -4.81 12.28
CA PRO A 155 18.59 -3.88 12.99
C PRO A 155 19.30 -2.69 13.66
N GLN A 156 20.61 -2.78 13.91
CA GLN A 156 21.38 -1.73 14.59
C GLN A 156 22.10 -0.82 13.58
N TYR A 157 22.01 0.51 13.74
CA TYR A 157 22.71 1.45 12.89
C TYR A 157 24.18 1.61 13.27
N ASN A 158 25.09 1.42 12.32
CA ASN A 158 26.53 1.63 12.49
C ASN A 158 27.05 2.62 11.45
N LEU A 159 27.36 3.84 11.91
CA LEU A 159 27.85 4.96 11.11
C LEU A 159 29.16 4.67 10.37
N ILE A 160 30.03 3.83 10.94
CA ILE A 160 31.33 3.49 10.34
C ILE A 160 31.13 2.63 9.07
N THR A 161 30.03 1.86 9.02
CA THR A 161 29.76 0.93 7.92
C THR A 161 28.90 1.51 6.79
N ALA A 162 28.59 2.82 6.81
CA ALA A 162 27.75 3.47 5.80
C ALA A 162 26.46 2.68 5.49
N GLN A 163 25.67 2.37 6.53
CA GLN A 163 24.55 1.43 6.39
C GLN A 163 23.45 1.89 5.42
N CYS A 164 23.32 3.18 5.13
CA CYS A 164 22.41 3.68 4.10
C CYS A 164 22.77 3.17 2.68
N TYR A 165 24.06 3.16 2.32
CA TYR A 165 24.57 2.54 1.07
C TYR A 165 24.23 1.05 1.02
N TRP A 166 24.63 0.31 2.05
CA TRP A 166 24.39 -1.14 2.10
C TRP A 166 22.89 -1.48 2.05
N TYR A 167 22.06 -0.68 2.72
CA TYR A 167 20.62 -0.85 2.75
C TYR A 167 20.01 -0.62 1.38
N ALA A 168 20.30 0.52 0.73
CA ALA A 168 19.78 0.83 -0.59
C ALA A 168 20.21 -0.20 -1.64
N GLU A 169 21.49 -0.60 -1.66
CA GLU A 169 22.00 -1.64 -2.57
C GLU A 169 21.33 -2.99 -2.31
N SER A 170 21.12 -3.38 -1.05
CA SER A 170 20.48 -4.67 -0.73
C SER A 170 19.00 -4.70 -1.13
N VAL A 171 18.27 -3.60 -0.96
CA VAL A 171 16.88 -3.47 -1.44
C VAL A 171 16.85 -3.55 -2.96
N TRP A 172 17.78 -2.87 -3.64
CA TRP A 172 17.93 -2.92 -5.08
C TRP A 172 18.17 -4.35 -5.58
N ASP A 173 19.12 -5.06 -4.99
CA ASP A 173 19.46 -6.43 -5.40
C ASP A 173 18.31 -7.41 -5.20
N LEU A 174 17.53 -7.26 -4.11
CA LEU A 174 16.31 -8.04 -3.87
C LEU A 174 15.27 -7.83 -4.98
N VAL A 175 15.07 -6.58 -5.42
CA VAL A 175 14.16 -6.27 -6.53
C VAL A 175 14.69 -6.89 -7.83
N VAL A 176 15.98 -6.78 -8.11
CA VAL A 176 16.59 -7.38 -9.31
C VAL A 176 16.44 -8.91 -9.31
N LEU A 177 16.65 -9.57 -8.16
CA LEU A 177 16.38 -11.01 -8.02
C LEU A 177 14.92 -11.35 -8.26
N HIS A 178 13.99 -10.56 -7.73
CA HIS A 178 12.57 -10.78 -7.98
C HIS A 178 12.23 -10.66 -9.47
N LEU A 179 12.77 -9.65 -10.14
CA LEU A 179 12.59 -9.44 -11.58
C LEU A 179 13.19 -10.58 -12.42
N ARG A 180 14.34 -11.14 -12.02
CA ARG A 180 14.93 -12.33 -12.65
C ARG A 180 13.99 -13.53 -12.67
N GLU A 181 13.25 -13.74 -11.59
CA GLU A 181 12.35 -14.88 -11.47
C GLU A 181 11.04 -14.67 -12.22
N VAL A 182 10.54 -13.43 -12.29
CA VAL A 182 9.21 -13.13 -12.84
C VAL A 182 9.24 -12.68 -14.30
N TRP A 183 10.31 -12.04 -14.76
CA TRP A 183 10.41 -11.57 -16.14
C TRP A 183 11.25 -12.54 -16.97
N SER A 184 10.58 -13.25 -17.88
CA SER A 184 11.19 -14.33 -18.67
C SER A 184 12.22 -13.87 -19.71
N ASP A 185 12.22 -12.60 -20.14
CA ASP A 185 13.24 -12.04 -21.04
C ASP A 185 13.28 -10.49 -20.98
N GLY A 186 14.48 -9.89 -21.01
CA GLY A 186 14.68 -8.51 -21.47
C GLY A 186 14.97 -7.40 -20.46
N TRP A 187 14.87 -7.61 -19.14
CA TRP A 187 15.27 -6.59 -18.14
C TRP A 187 16.78 -6.43 -17.99
N GLU A 188 17.55 -7.44 -18.39
CA GLU A 188 19.02 -7.41 -18.26
C GLU A 188 19.66 -6.31 -19.12
N LYS A 189 18.99 -5.84 -20.19
CA LYS A 189 19.52 -4.76 -21.03
C LYS A 189 19.51 -3.39 -20.35
N THR A 190 18.74 -3.21 -19.28
CA THR A 190 18.71 -1.96 -18.49
C THR A 190 19.52 -2.04 -17.19
N ALA A 191 19.93 -3.24 -16.77
CA ALA A 191 20.79 -3.45 -15.62
C ALA A 191 22.24 -3.61 -16.09
N ASP A 192 22.91 -2.48 -16.32
CA ASP A 192 24.34 -2.45 -16.65
C ASP A 192 25.16 -3.01 -15.46
N GLY A 193 25.53 -4.29 -15.51
CA GLY A 193 26.35 -4.92 -14.48
C GLY A 193 26.10 -6.42 -14.29
N SER A 194 27.12 -7.24 -14.55
CA SER A 194 27.17 -8.64 -14.12
C SER A 194 27.18 -8.70 -12.58
N LEU A 195 26.00 -8.83 -11.98
CA LEU A 195 25.84 -8.91 -10.53
C LEU A 195 26.04 -10.35 -10.06
N GLY A 196 27.25 -10.66 -9.59
CA GLY A 196 27.49 -11.77 -8.69
C GLY A 196 26.76 -11.49 -7.38
N VAL A 197 25.53 -11.97 -7.25
CA VAL A 197 24.69 -11.70 -6.08
C VAL A 197 25.27 -12.40 -4.85
N PRO A 198 25.65 -11.66 -3.78
CA PRO A 198 26.22 -12.24 -2.57
C PRO A 198 25.30 -13.30 -1.94
N ALA A 199 25.86 -14.31 -1.29
CA ALA A 199 25.09 -15.36 -0.61
C ALA A 199 24.08 -14.79 0.41
N LEU A 200 24.45 -13.70 1.09
CA LEU A 200 23.58 -12.99 2.03
C LEU A 200 22.31 -12.43 1.36
N VAL A 201 22.44 -11.90 0.14
CA VAL A 201 21.30 -11.34 -0.60
C VAL A 201 20.35 -12.46 -1.05
N ARG A 202 20.87 -13.64 -1.41
CA ARG A 202 20.04 -14.82 -1.70
C ARG A 202 19.26 -15.31 -0.47
N GLU A 203 19.88 -15.27 0.71
CA GLU A 203 19.20 -15.59 1.96
C GLU A 203 18.09 -14.58 2.26
N MET A 204 18.37 -13.28 2.12
CA MET A 204 17.34 -12.23 2.23
C MET A 204 16.20 -12.46 1.24
N PHE A 205 16.53 -12.85 0.01
CA PHE A 205 15.52 -13.11 -1.03
C PHE A 205 14.59 -14.27 -0.66
N ALA A 206 15.12 -15.36 -0.13
CA ALA A 206 14.29 -16.47 0.37
C ALA A 206 13.37 -16.03 1.51
N LYS A 207 13.85 -15.18 2.44
CA LYS A 207 13.01 -14.60 3.50
C LYS A 207 11.93 -13.69 2.95
N PHE A 208 12.28 -12.87 1.96
CA PHE A 208 11.35 -12.00 1.24
C PHE A 208 10.24 -12.78 0.53
N GLU A 209 10.57 -13.81 -0.26
CA GLU A 209 9.57 -14.64 -0.95
C GLU A 209 8.64 -15.35 0.05
N GLY A 210 9.19 -15.86 1.16
CA GLY A 210 8.39 -16.44 2.25
C GLY A 210 7.44 -15.44 2.91
N ALA A 211 7.93 -14.24 3.24
CA ALA A 211 7.13 -13.17 3.83
C ALA A 211 6.05 -12.67 2.87
N TRP A 212 6.40 -12.49 1.60
CA TRP A 212 5.47 -12.07 0.55
C TRP A 212 4.35 -13.10 0.35
N THR A 213 4.70 -14.38 0.20
CA THR A 213 3.73 -15.47 0.03
C THR A 213 2.75 -15.54 1.19
N LYS A 214 3.25 -15.40 2.43
CA LYS A 214 2.40 -15.37 3.62
C LYS A 214 1.45 -14.18 3.61
N LEU A 215 1.95 -12.98 3.32
CA LEU A 215 1.15 -11.76 3.27
C LEU A 215 0.07 -11.85 2.17
N GLU A 216 0.43 -12.35 0.99
CA GLU A 216 -0.49 -12.56 -0.13
C GLU A 216 -1.62 -13.54 0.24
N ALA A 217 -1.29 -14.64 0.92
CA ALA A 217 -2.28 -15.59 1.42
C ALA A 217 -3.24 -14.95 2.43
N GLU A 218 -2.72 -14.11 3.35
CA GLU A 218 -3.54 -13.37 4.32
C GLU A 218 -4.47 -12.37 3.62
N ILE A 219 -3.97 -11.63 2.62
CA ILE A 219 -4.75 -10.69 1.81
C ILE A 219 -5.87 -11.45 1.09
N LYS A 220 -5.55 -12.58 0.44
CA LYS A 220 -6.53 -13.40 -0.28
C LYS A 220 -7.62 -13.93 0.64
N LYS A 221 -7.24 -14.42 1.83
CA LYS A 221 -8.19 -14.89 2.85
C LYS A 221 -9.11 -13.77 3.31
N ARG A 222 -8.58 -12.59 3.66
CA ARG A 222 -9.39 -11.43 4.07
C ARG A 222 -10.37 -10.99 2.98
N ARG A 223 -9.95 -10.99 1.70
CA ARG A 223 -10.83 -10.69 0.55
C ARG A 223 -11.95 -11.73 0.44
N GLN A 224 -11.65 -13.00 0.66
CA GLN A 224 -12.66 -14.06 0.65
C GLN A 224 -13.66 -13.90 1.80
N ASP A 225 -13.19 -13.71 3.03
CA ASP A 225 -14.03 -13.55 4.22
C ASP A 225 -14.97 -12.33 4.07
N GLN A 226 -14.47 -11.24 3.49
CA GLN A 226 -15.26 -10.06 3.20
C GLN A 226 -16.39 -10.36 2.19
N ARG A 227 -16.08 -11.02 1.06
CA ARG A 227 -17.12 -11.41 0.09
C ARG A 227 -18.20 -12.29 0.71
N HIS A 228 -17.81 -13.20 1.61
CA HIS A 228 -18.78 -14.03 2.34
C HIS A 228 -19.65 -13.19 3.27
N LYS A 229 -19.07 -12.18 3.94
CA LYS A 229 -19.81 -11.26 4.80
C LYS A 229 -20.81 -10.42 4.00
N GLU A 230 -20.39 -9.83 2.88
CA GLU A 230 -21.25 -9.06 1.98
C GLU A 230 -22.39 -9.91 1.41
N HIS A 231 -22.09 -11.13 0.96
CA HIS A 231 -23.10 -12.05 0.47
C HIS A 231 -24.13 -12.41 1.57
N ARG A 232 -23.69 -12.60 2.82
CA ARG A 232 -24.62 -12.83 3.94
C ARG A 232 -25.51 -11.63 4.20
N VAL A 233 -24.96 -10.42 4.18
CA VAL A 233 -25.72 -9.17 4.36
C VAL A 233 -26.76 -9.02 3.25
N ALA A 234 -26.35 -9.16 1.99
CA ALA A 234 -27.25 -9.07 0.84
C ALA A 234 -28.37 -10.13 0.89
N TYR A 235 -28.06 -11.35 1.32
CA TYR A 235 -29.06 -12.39 1.53
C TYR A 235 -30.07 -12.00 2.61
N THR A 236 -29.61 -11.52 3.77
CA THR A 236 -30.52 -11.08 4.85
C THR A 236 -31.39 -9.90 4.44
N GLU A 237 -30.84 -8.93 3.72
CA GLU A 237 -31.61 -7.79 3.18
C GLU A 237 -32.65 -8.27 2.16
N GLY A 238 -32.30 -9.19 1.27
CA GLY A 238 -33.23 -9.81 0.33
C GLY A 238 -34.37 -10.55 1.02
N VAL A 239 -34.08 -11.29 2.09
CA VAL A 239 -35.11 -11.98 2.89
C VAL A 239 -36.03 -11.00 3.59
N LEU A 240 -35.50 -9.91 4.17
CA LEU A 240 -36.31 -8.88 4.82
C LEU A 240 -37.23 -8.19 3.81
N LYS A 241 -36.68 -7.76 2.68
CA LYS A 241 -37.46 -7.13 1.60
C LYS A 241 -38.56 -8.05 1.07
N GLY A 242 -38.25 -9.33 0.84
CA GLY A 242 -39.25 -10.32 0.40
C GLY A 242 -40.36 -10.54 1.44
N ARG A 243 -40.05 -10.47 2.74
CA ARG A 243 -41.07 -10.54 3.80
C ARG A 243 -41.98 -9.30 3.82
N GLU A 244 -41.42 -8.12 3.60
CA GLU A 244 -42.19 -6.87 3.52
C GLU A 244 -43.13 -6.87 2.31
N GLU A 245 -42.61 -7.25 1.13
CA GLU A 245 -43.40 -7.38 -0.10
C GLU A 245 -44.56 -8.38 0.08
N ALA A 246 -44.29 -9.56 0.65
CA ALA A 246 -45.32 -10.57 0.93
C ALA A 246 -46.35 -10.09 1.96
N ALA A 247 -45.93 -9.33 2.98
CA ALA A 247 -46.85 -8.76 3.96
C ALA A 247 -47.77 -7.70 3.35
N GLN A 248 -47.22 -6.88 2.45
CA GLN A 248 -47.97 -5.87 1.71
C GLN A 248 -48.97 -6.51 0.75
N GLU A 249 -48.55 -7.51 -0.02
CA GLU A 249 -49.44 -8.27 -0.91
C GLU A 249 -50.57 -8.94 -0.12
N LYS A 250 -50.25 -9.55 1.03
CA LYS A 250 -51.26 -10.14 1.92
C LYS A 250 -52.25 -9.11 2.45
N ALA A 251 -51.80 -7.90 2.78
CA ALA A 251 -52.68 -6.82 3.22
C ALA A 251 -53.62 -6.36 2.11
N ASP A 252 -53.11 -6.22 0.88
CA ASP A 252 -53.90 -5.83 -0.28
C ASP A 252 -54.91 -6.91 -0.69
N LEU A 253 -54.53 -8.19 -0.67
CA LEU A 253 -55.45 -9.31 -0.91
C LEU A 253 -56.56 -9.35 0.14
N LYS A 254 -56.25 -9.09 1.42
CA LYS A 254 -57.28 -8.99 2.47
C LYS A 254 -58.27 -7.85 2.20
N ARG A 255 -57.80 -6.68 1.77
CA ARG A 255 -58.68 -5.55 1.40
C ARG A 255 -59.58 -5.91 0.22
N LYS A 256 -59.01 -6.53 -0.82
CA LYS A 256 -59.78 -6.97 -2.00
C LYS A 256 -60.83 -8.01 -1.64
N ASN A 257 -60.49 -9.01 -0.83
CA ASN A 257 -61.45 -10.02 -0.37
C ASN A 257 -62.58 -9.41 0.46
N ALA A 258 -62.27 -8.51 1.39
CA ALA A 258 -63.30 -7.82 2.18
C ALA A 258 -64.26 -7.00 1.30
N ALA A 259 -63.73 -6.34 0.25
CA ALA A 259 -64.55 -5.60 -0.70
C ALA A 259 -65.46 -6.53 -1.53
N LEU A 260 -64.94 -7.67 -1.99
CA LEU A 260 -65.72 -8.68 -2.72
C LEU A 260 -66.80 -9.31 -1.85
N GLU A 261 -66.50 -9.66 -0.60
CA GLU A 261 -67.48 -10.17 0.37
C GLU A 261 -68.61 -9.16 0.62
N ALA A 262 -68.28 -7.87 0.73
CA ALA A 262 -69.28 -6.82 0.89
C ALA A 262 -70.18 -6.69 -0.36
N GLN A 263 -69.62 -6.80 -1.56
CA GLN A 263 -70.39 -6.79 -2.81
C GLN A 263 -71.31 -8.01 -2.94
N LEU A 264 -70.81 -9.20 -2.61
CA LEU A 264 -71.61 -10.44 -2.62
C LEU A 264 -72.82 -10.33 -1.69
N LYS A 265 -72.64 -9.87 -0.45
CA LYS A 265 -73.76 -9.65 0.48
C LYS A 265 -74.80 -8.67 -0.05
N LEU A 266 -74.36 -7.63 -0.77
CA LEU A 266 -75.24 -6.64 -1.39
C LEU A 266 -76.07 -7.27 -2.52
N LEU A 267 -75.45 -8.13 -3.34
CA LEU A 267 -76.14 -8.87 -4.41
C LEU A 267 -77.11 -9.92 -3.86
N GLU A 268 -76.71 -10.67 -2.84
CA GLU A 268 -77.58 -11.65 -2.17
C GLU A 268 -78.81 -10.96 -1.55
N ALA A 269 -78.63 -9.80 -0.92
CA ALA A 269 -79.73 -9.00 -0.39
C ALA A 269 -80.68 -8.46 -1.48
N GLN A 270 -80.19 -8.31 -2.72
CA GLN A 270 -80.99 -7.91 -3.88
C GLN A 270 -81.74 -9.07 -4.54
N GLN A 271 -81.22 -10.30 -4.49
CA GLN A 271 -81.83 -11.50 -5.07
C GLN A 271 -82.81 -12.23 -4.14
N GLY A 272 -82.77 -11.98 -2.82
CA GLY A 272 -83.67 -12.54 -1.83
C GLY A 272 -85.02 -11.82 -1.64
N LYS A 273 -85.41 -10.94 -2.57
CA LYS A 273 -86.72 -10.27 -2.65
C LYS A 273 -87.44 -10.72 -3.91
#